data_AF-A0A9D6L3B5-F1
#
_entry.id   AF-A0A9D6L3B5-F1
#
_cell.length_a   1.000
_cell.length_b   1.000
_cell.length_c   1.000
_cell.angle_alpha   90.00
_cell.angle_beta   90.00
_cell.angle_gamma   90.00
#
_symmetry.space_group_name_H-M   'P 1'
#
loop_
_entity.id
_entity.type
_entity.pdbx_description
1 polymer ?
#
loop_
_entity_poly.entity_id
_entity_poly.type
_entity_poly.pdbx_seq_one_letter_code
_entity_poly.pdbx_strand_id
1 'polypeptide(L)'
;MKKGLLLSSKTFLDALTIYQKNLPNSFGKKEEQIELTLLKYVARIHAKTSPFSTFTNLSIGRLADLDKVFFKLSDKNYFGEKVKSHIRLNNVLLKLLLKVFRREKSIYLNTYLKLNPTVSSNSLSYRFLINKDNIESFQEIKTNSVVQLVYSKLISLKGGIRFKDLITDCLNHIEGDFNKIEEYIYKL
;
A
#
# COMPACT_ATOMS: atom_id res chain seq x y z
N MET A 1 22.94 -9.80 -3.60
CA MET A 1 22.43 -9.71 -5.00
C MET A 1 21.12 -10.47 -5.23
N LYS A 2 21.04 -11.80 -4.99
CA LYS A 2 19.84 -12.61 -5.29
C LYS A 2 18.53 -12.08 -4.67
N LYS A 3 18.55 -11.65 -3.41
CA LYS A 3 17.38 -11.01 -2.75
C LYS A 3 16.92 -9.75 -3.50
N GLY A 4 17.87 -8.93 -3.92
CA GLY A 4 17.59 -7.71 -4.67
C GLY A 4 16.92 -8.00 -6.01
N LEU A 5 17.43 -9.00 -6.73
CA LEU A 5 16.88 -9.49 -8.00
C LEU A 5 15.50 -10.14 -7.83
N LEU A 6 15.29 -10.91 -6.76
CA LEU A 6 13.99 -11.51 -6.48
C LEU A 6 12.88 -10.45 -6.39
N LEU A 7 13.19 -9.32 -5.76
CA LEU A 7 12.25 -8.21 -5.59
C LEU A 7 12.15 -7.30 -6.82
N SER A 8 13.23 -7.18 -7.62
CA SER A 8 13.25 -6.27 -8.78
C SER A 8 12.88 -6.93 -10.11
N SER A 9 13.19 -8.22 -10.29
CA SER A 9 12.90 -9.00 -11.49
C SER A 9 13.05 -10.50 -11.24
N LYS A 10 11.95 -11.17 -10.88
CA LYS A 10 11.91 -12.63 -10.73
C LYS A 10 12.29 -13.34 -12.03
N THR A 11 11.75 -12.88 -13.16
CA THR A 11 12.01 -13.47 -14.47
C THR A 11 13.50 -13.45 -14.83
N PHE A 12 14.20 -12.36 -14.51
CA PHE A 12 15.64 -12.30 -14.75
C PHE A 12 16.43 -13.20 -13.80
N LEU A 13 16.03 -13.30 -12.52
CA LEU A 13 16.64 -14.24 -11.58
C LEU A 13 16.51 -15.69 -12.07
N ASP A 14 15.37 -16.05 -12.65
CA ASP A 14 15.12 -17.38 -13.21
C ASP A 14 15.94 -17.62 -14.48
N ALA A 15 16.00 -16.64 -15.37
CA ALA A 15 16.87 -16.68 -16.55
C ALA A 15 18.35 -16.84 -16.17
N LEU A 16 18.81 -16.13 -15.14
CA LEU A 16 20.17 -16.25 -14.62
C LEU A 16 20.44 -17.65 -14.04
N THR A 17 19.45 -18.25 -13.38
CA THR A 17 19.55 -19.61 -12.84
C THR A 17 19.66 -20.66 -13.95
N ILE A 18 18.99 -20.43 -15.08
CA ILE A 18 19.11 -21.28 -16.28
C ILE A 18 20.46 -21.06 -16.96
N TYR A 19 20.86 -19.80 -17.16
CA TYR A 19 22.15 -19.42 -17.73
C TYR A 19 23.33 -20.09 -17.01
N GLN A 20 23.30 -20.15 -15.68
CA GLN A 20 24.33 -20.81 -14.85
C GLN A 20 24.48 -22.32 -15.12
N LYS A 21 23.50 -22.97 -15.75
CA LYS A 21 23.52 -24.40 -16.05
C LYS A 21 23.94 -24.71 -17.49
N ASN A 22 23.97 -23.70 -18.36
CA ASN A 22 24.31 -23.86 -19.77
C ASN A 22 25.84 -23.86 -19.96
N LEU A 23 26.31 -24.58 -20.97
CA LEU A 23 27.73 -24.56 -21.34
C LEU A 23 28.04 -23.31 -22.18
N PRO A 24 29.19 -22.64 -21.99
CA PRO A 24 29.54 -21.45 -22.76
C PRO A 24 29.49 -21.65 -24.28
N ASN A 25 29.81 -22.86 -24.75
CA ASN A 25 29.82 -23.21 -26.17
C ASN A 25 28.41 -23.23 -26.80
N SER A 26 27.34 -23.22 -26.00
CA SER A 26 25.96 -23.17 -26.47
C SER A 26 25.32 -21.79 -26.31
N PHE A 27 26.11 -20.76 -25.99
CA PHE A 27 25.58 -19.41 -25.76
C PHE A 27 25.22 -18.75 -27.09
N GLY A 28 24.03 -18.15 -27.13
CA GLY A 28 23.59 -17.30 -28.23
C GLY A 28 23.17 -15.92 -27.73
N LYS A 29 22.40 -15.22 -28.56
CA LYS A 29 21.94 -13.85 -28.28
C LYS A 29 21.19 -13.70 -26.95
N LYS A 30 20.52 -14.75 -26.48
CA LYS A 30 19.77 -14.74 -25.22
C LYS A 30 20.72 -14.67 -24.02
N GLU A 31 21.80 -15.45 -24.05
CA GLU A 31 22.84 -15.49 -23.02
C GLU A 31 23.61 -14.16 -22.97
N GLU A 32 23.96 -13.59 -24.12
CA GLU A 32 24.56 -12.24 -24.20
C GLU A 32 23.67 -11.16 -23.57
N GLN A 33 22.36 -11.22 -23.79
CA GLN A 33 21.40 -10.29 -23.15
C GLN A 33 21.34 -10.49 -21.64
N ILE A 34 21.48 -11.72 -21.15
CA ILE A 34 21.52 -12.03 -19.72
C ILE A 34 22.78 -11.42 -19.10
N GLU A 35 23.94 -11.59 -19.74
CA GLU A 35 25.23 -11.02 -19.31
C GLU A 35 25.18 -9.50 -19.27
N LEU A 36 24.70 -8.86 -20.33
CA LEU A 36 24.56 -7.40 -20.39
C LEU A 36 23.61 -6.89 -19.29
N THR A 37 22.51 -7.60 -19.04
CA THR A 37 21.58 -7.25 -17.97
C THR A 37 22.21 -7.42 -16.59
N LEU A 38 23.01 -8.48 -16.39
CA LEU A 38 23.76 -8.70 -15.17
C LEU A 38 24.75 -7.57 -14.92
N LEU A 39 25.51 -7.18 -15.94
CA LEU A 39 26.47 -6.07 -15.88
C LEU A 39 25.77 -4.76 -15.48
N LYS A 40 24.58 -4.47 -16.05
CA LYS A 40 23.78 -3.30 -15.67
C LYS A 40 23.38 -3.33 -14.19
N TYR A 41 23.01 -4.48 -13.65
CA TYR A 41 22.70 -4.62 -12.22
C TYR A 41 23.94 -4.42 -11.34
N VAL A 42 25.09 -5.00 -11.69
CA VAL A 42 26.36 -4.82 -10.97
C VAL A 42 26.77 -3.34 -10.98
N ALA A 43 26.78 -2.71 -12.16
CA ALA A 43 27.09 -1.30 -12.31
C ALA A 43 26.14 -0.43 -11.46
N ARG A 44 24.83 -0.74 -11.45
CA ARG A 44 23.87 -0.05 -10.60
C ARG A 44 24.21 -0.18 -9.11
N ILE A 45 24.51 -1.39 -8.63
CA ILE A 45 24.80 -1.65 -7.20
C ILE A 45 26.01 -0.83 -6.73
N HIS A 46 27.03 -0.71 -7.58
CA HIS A 46 28.25 0.00 -7.22
C HIS A 46 28.17 1.52 -7.41
N ALA A 47 27.50 2.00 -8.45
CA ALA A 47 27.58 3.40 -8.86
C ALA A 47 26.31 4.22 -8.58
N LYS A 48 25.13 3.59 -8.41
CA LYS A 48 23.88 4.32 -8.17
C LYS A 48 23.49 4.31 -6.71
N THR A 49 23.30 5.50 -6.15
CA THR A 49 22.84 5.71 -4.77
C THR A 49 21.32 5.80 -4.64
N SER A 50 20.57 5.73 -5.75
CA SER A 50 19.10 5.79 -5.70
C SER A 50 18.52 4.60 -4.93
N PRO A 51 17.59 4.82 -3.98
CA PRO A 51 16.97 3.76 -3.19
C PRO A 51 16.26 2.74 -4.11
N PHE A 52 16.71 1.49 -4.12
CA PHE A 52 16.10 0.45 -4.95
C PHE A 52 16.36 -0.96 -4.41
N SER A 53 15.28 -1.64 -4.02
CA SER A 53 15.34 -3.02 -3.51
C SER A 53 16.38 -3.13 -2.37
N THR A 54 17.08 -4.27 -2.28
CA THR A 54 18.19 -4.48 -1.35
C THR A 54 19.56 -4.13 -1.96
N PHE A 55 19.61 -3.28 -2.99
CA PHE A 55 20.87 -2.87 -3.63
C PHE A 55 21.49 -1.63 -2.99
N THR A 56 20.65 -0.80 -2.36
CA THR A 56 21.06 0.40 -1.65
C THR A 56 20.36 0.44 -0.29
N ASN A 57 21.01 1.04 0.69
CA ASN A 57 20.49 1.19 2.04
C ASN A 57 20.31 2.67 2.35
N LEU A 58 19.35 2.97 3.24
CA LEU A 58 19.15 4.32 3.75
C LEU A 58 19.65 4.39 5.18
N SER A 59 20.28 5.51 5.51
CA SER A 59 20.72 5.84 6.86
C SER A 59 20.49 7.33 7.09
N ILE A 60 20.44 7.71 8.37
CA ILE A 60 20.32 9.10 8.78
C ILE A 60 21.71 9.56 9.20
N GLY A 61 22.22 10.60 8.54
CA GLY A 61 23.43 11.30 8.97
C GLY A 61 23.10 12.36 10.02
N ARG A 62 24.09 12.73 10.83
CA ARG A 62 24.02 13.88 11.75
C ARG A 62 25.22 14.78 11.49
N LEU A 63 25.01 16.09 11.58
CA LEU A 63 26.11 17.05 11.57
C LEU A 63 26.81 17.00 12.93
N ALA A 64 28.13 16.94 12.90
CA ALA A 64 28.98 16.95 14.08
C ALA A 64 30.25 17.74 13.75
N ASP A 65 30.85 18.37 14.76
CA ASP A 65 32.16 18.99 14.61
C ASP A 65 33.20 17.87 14.52
N LEU A 66 33.80 17.71 13.35
CA LEU A 66 34.74 16.64 13.04
C LEU A 66 36.06 17.27 12.63
N ASP A 67 37.06 17.19 13.50
CA ASP A 67 38.42 17.67 13.21
C ASP A 67 38.97 17.00 11.95
N LYS A 68 39.11 17.80 10.87
CA LYS A 68 39.74 17.42 9.59
C LYS A 68 39.10 16.23 8.86
N VAL A 69 37.83 15.91 9.14
CA VAL A 69 37.11 14.80 8.47
C VAL A 69 35.78 15.29 7.88
N PHE A 70 35.66 15.24 6.55
CA PHE A 70 34.43 15.62 5.84
C PHE A 70 33.26 14.65 6.07
N PHE A 71 33.56 13.37 6.31
CA PHE A 71 32.56 12.36 6.56
C PHE A 71 33.16 11.25 7.43
N LYS A 72 32.55 10.99 8.58
CA LYS A 72 32.91 9.88 9.45
C LYS A 72 31.72 8.92 9.51
N LEU A 73 31.94 7.68 9.07
CA LEU A 73 31.06 6.59 9.46
C LEU A 73 31.28 6.35 10.95
N SER A 74 30.24 6.50 11.77
CA SER A 74 30.27 6.10 13.18
C SER A 74 30.71 4.63 13.26
N ASP A 75 31.47 4.30 14.32
CA ASP A 75 32.34 3.12 14.51
C ASP A 75 32.00 1.82 13.77
N LYS A 76 33.01 0.96 13.59
CA LYS A 76 32.99 -0.37 12.94
C LYS A 76 31.77 -1.27 13.26
N ASN A 77 31.07 -1.02 14.37
CA ASN A 77 29.81 -1.67 14.74
C ASN A 77 28.58 -1.21 13.92
N TYR A 78 28.64 -0.13 13.14
CA TYR A 78 27.56 0.28 12.22
C TYR A 78 27.46 -0.62 10.99
N PHE A 79 28.58 -1.26 10.59
CA PHE A 79 28.53 -2.41 9.67
C PHE A 79 28.02 -3.68 10.36
N GLY A 80 27.98 -3.69 11.70
CA GLY A 80 27.45 -4.78 12.53
C GLY A 80 25.96 -4.64 12.88
N GLU A 81 25.39 -3.43 12.83
CA GLU A 81 23.93 -3.27 12.84
C GLU A 81 23.38 -3.89 11.57
N LYS A 82 22.69 -5.03 11.72
CA LYS A 82 22.05 -5.72 10.60
C LYS A 82 21.13 -4.74 9.88
N VAL A 83 21.45 -4.45 8.61
CA VAL A 83 20.57 -3.72 7.70
C VAL A 83 19.16 -4.30 7.81
N LYS A 84 18.23 -3.52 8.35
CA LYS A 84 16.84 -3.94 8.52
C LYS A 84 16.11 -3.79 7.20
N SER A 85 15.55 -4.89 6.73
CA SER A 85 14.72 -4.90 5.53
C SER A 85 13.25 -4.75 5.91
N HIS A 86 12.54 -3.87 5.21
CA HIS A 86 11.09 -3.73 5.33
C HIS A 86 10.44 -4.15 4.02
N ILE A 87 9.47 -5.06 4.10
CA ILE A 87 8.71 -5.51 2.93
C ILE A 87 7.34 -4.85 3.00
N ARG A 88 6.87 -4.34 1.86
CA ARG A 88 5.53 -3.77 1.71
C ARG A 88 4.80 -4.52 0.60
N LEU A 89 3.49 -4.65 0.75
CA LEU A 89 2.65 -5.16 -0.32
C LEU A 89 2.65 -4.18 -1.49
N ASN A 90 2.71 -4.70 -2.71
CA ASN A 90 2.58 -3.89 -3.92
C ASN A 90 1.21 -3.19 -3.94
N ASN A 91 1.19 -1.88 -4.23
CA ASN A 91 -0.04 -1.08 -4.19
C ASN A 91 -1.11 -1.56 -5.18
N VAL A 92 -0.73 -2.14 -6.32
CA VAL A 92 -1.68 -2.72 -7.30
C VAL A 92 -2.31 -3.98 -6.71
N LEU A 93 -1.51 -4.88 -6.13
CA LEU A 93 -2.02 -6.08 -5.45
C LEU A 93 -2.93 -5.70 -4.28
N LEU A 94 -2.53 -4.73 -3.47
CA LEU A 94 -3.37 -4.22 -2.39
C LEU A 94 -4.70 -3.68 -2.91
N LYS A 95 -4.71 -2.88 -3.98
CA LYS A 95 -5.94 -2.38 -4.62
C LYS A 95 -6.83 -3.54 -5.10
N LEU A 96 -6.27 -4.59 -5.68
CA LEU A 96 -7.02 -5.77 -6.11
C LEU A 96 -7.63 -6.52 -4.94
N LEU A 97 -6.85 -6.76 -3.88
CA LEU A 97 -7.36 -7.43 -2.66
C LEU A 97 -8.48 -6.62 -2.01
N LEU A 98 -8.31 -5.29 -1.89
CA LEU A 98 -9.35 -4.41 -1.34
C LEU A 98 -10.64 -4.44 -2.18
N LYS A 99 -10.54 -4.58 -3.52
CA LYS A 99 -11.73 -4.74 -4.38
C LYS A 99 -12.47 -6.04 -4.07
N VAL A 100 -11.75 -7.14 -3.81
CA VAL A 100 -12.34 -8.44 -3.43
C VAL A 100 -12.97 -8.34 -2.04
N PHE A 101 -12.23 -7.82 -1.05
CA PHE A 101 -12.69 -7.70 0.34
C PHE A 101 -13.94 -6.84 0.49
N ARG A 102 -14.09 -5.81 -0.35
CA ARG A 102 -15.30 -4.98 -0.34
C ARG A 102 -16.52 -5.69 -0.91
N ARG A 103 -16.36 -6.67 -1.81
CA ARG A 103 -17.47 -7.40 -2.45
C ARG A 103 -17.92 -8.62 -1.65
N GLU A 104 -17.03 -9.19 -0.87
CA GLU A 104 -17.30 -10.40 -0.09
C GLU A 104 -18.05 -10.05 1.20
N LYS A 105 -19.32 -10.48 1.29
CA LYS A 105 -20.25 -10.15 2.40
C LYS A 105 -19.72 -10.56 3.76
N SER A 106 -19.13 -11.75 3.87
CA SER A 106 -18.54 -12.22 5.11
C SER A 106 -17.41 -11.29 5.63
N ILE A 107 -16.71 -10.61 4.71
CA ILE A 107 -15.62 -9.70 5.03
C ILE A 107 -16.16 -8.31 5.35
N TYR A 108 -16.88 -7.65 4.43
CA TYR A 108 -17.25 -6.24 4.63
C TYR A 108 -18.15 -6.04 5.86
N LEU A 109 -19.01 -7.02 6.21
CA LEU A 109 -19.83 -6.96 7.42
C LEU A 109 -19.01 -6.82 8.71
N ASN A 110 -17.77 -7.33 8.72
CA ASN A 110 -16.86 -7.25 9.87
C ASN A 110 -15.83 -6.13 9.74
N THR A 111 -15.86 -5.34 8.67
CA THR A 111 -14.96 -4.19 8.52
C THR A 111 -15.45 -2.99 9.34
N TYR A 112 -14.50 -2.21 9.85
CA TYR A 112 -14.79 -0.96 10.54
C TYR A 112 -15.04 0.15 9.51
N LEU A 113 -16.20 0.78 9.64
CA LEU A 113 -16.58 2.00 8.95
C LEU A 113 -16.13 3.21 9.76
N LYS A 114 -15.65 4.22 9.04
CA LYS A 114 -15.35 5.56 9.57
C LYS A 114 -15.94 6.59 8.62
N LEU A 115 -16.36 7.71 9.18
CA LEU A 115 -16.76 8.84 8.36
C LEU A 115 -15.58 9.30 7.50
N ASN A 116 -15.83 9.61 6.23
CA ASN A 116 -14.82 10.21 5.37
C ASN A 116 -14.39 11.56 6.00
N PRO A 117 -13.08 11.79 6.24
CA PRO A 117 -12.61 12.96 6.97
C PRO A 117 -12.86 14.28 6.25
N THR A 118 -13.21 14.23 4.96
CA THR A 118 -13.53 15.41 4.14
C THR A 118 -15.03 15.75 4.12
N VAL A 119 -15.86 15.00 4.86
CA VAL A 119 -17.29 15.28 4.94
C VAL A 119 -17.52 16.63 5.60
N SER A 120 -18.25 17.47 4.88
CA SER A 120 -18.85 18.71 5.36
C SER A 120 -20.36 18.61 5.24
N SER A 121 -21.08 19.10 6.24
CA SER A 121 -22.54 19.09 6.27
C SER A 121 -23.08 20.50 6.12
N ASN A 122 -24.13 20.65 5.32
CA ASN A 122 -25.03 21.81 5.36
C ASN A 122 -26.46 21.33 5.71
N SER A 123 -27.45 22.22 5.73
CA SER A 123 -28.83 21.87 6.10
C SER A 123 -29.52 20.89 5.14
N LEU A 124 -29.07 20.80 3.89
CA LEU A 124 -29.72 20.05 2.81
C LEU A 124 -28.92 18.84 2.32
N SER A 125 -27.61 18.82 2.50
CA SER A 125 -26.71 17.83 1.94
C SER A 125 -25.39 17.67 2.70
N TYR A 126 -24.75 16.52 2.46
CA TYR A 126 -23.40 16.21 2.85
C TYR A 126 -22.49 16.21 1.62
N ARG A 127 -21.40 16.97 1.68
CA ARG A 127 -20.39 17.04 0.60
C ARG A 127 -19.07 16.47 1.08
N PHE A 128 -18.44 15.65 0.24
CA PHE A 128 -17.16 15.00 0.56
C PHE A 128 -16.34 14.76 -0.69
N LEU A 129 -15.03 14.55 -0.50
CA LEU A 129 -14.09 14.24 -1.56
C LEU A 129 -13.96 12.72 -1.71
N ILE A 130 -14.04 12.23 -2.95
CA ILE A 130 -13.65 10.86 -3.28
C ILE A 130 -12.48 10.87 -4.26
N ASN A 131 -11.59 9.88 -4.14
CA ASN A 131 -10.60 9.57 -5.14
C ASN A 131 -10.94 8.22 -5.76
N LYS A 132 -11.30 8.22 -7.04
CA LYS A 132 -11.58 7.00 -7.82
C LYS A 132 -10.66 6.98 -9.03
N ASP A 133 -9.82 5.95 -9.10
CA ASP A 133 -8.87 5.74 -10.20
C ASP A 133 -7.99 6.98 -10.49
N ASN A 134 -7.49 7.61 -9.42
CA ASN A 134 -6.68 8.85 -9.44
C ASN A 134 -7.43 10.10 -9.93
N ILE A 135 -8.75 10.06 -10.02
CA ILE A 135 -9.60 11.22 -10.27
C ILE A 135 -10.24 11.64 -8.95
N GLU A 136 -9.98 12.86 -8.54
CA GLU A 136 -10.59 13.47 -7.37
C GLU A 136 -11.87 14.19 -7.78
N SER A 137 -12.95 13.94 -7.05
CA SER A 137 -14.24 14.59 -7.30
C SER A 137 -14.98 14.84 -5.99
N PHE A 138 -15.68 15.97 -5.93
CA PHE A 138 -16.64 16.22 -4.88
C PHE A 138 -17.93 15.49 -5.18
N GLN A 139 -18.46 14.80 -4.17
CA GLN A 139 -19.75 14.15 -4.20
C GLN A 139 -20.69 14.84 -3.23
N GLU A 140 -21.98 14.79 -3.52
CA GLU A 140 -23.03 15.38 -2.69
C GLU A 140 -24.15 14.35 -2.49
N ILE A 141 -24.46 14.08 -1.22
CA ILE A 141 -25.59 13.22 -0.82
C ILE A 141 -26.63 14.11 -0.15
N LYS A 142 -27.87 14.07 -0.67
CA LYS A 142 -28.99 14.77 -0.03
C LYS A 142 -29.29 14.17 1.32
N THR A 143 -29.57 15.05 2.28
CA THR A 143 -29.92 14.69 3.64
C THR A 143 -31.27 13.95 3.67
N ASN A 144 -31.32 12.83 4.38
CA ASN A 144 -32.54 12.14 4.79
C ASN A 144 -32.35 11.53 6.19
N SER A 145 -33.41 10.97 6.77
CA SER A 145 -33.39 10.42 8.13
C SER A 145 -32.32 9.33 8.32
N VAL A 146 -32.12 8.45 7.34
CA VAL A 146 -31.12 7.38 7.40
C VAL A 146 -29.71 7.94 7.34
N VAL A 147 -29.44 8.85 6.40
CA VAL A 147 -28.11 9.48 6.25
C VAL A 147 -27.76 10.30 7.48
N GLN A 148 -28.71 11.03 8.07
CA GLN A 148 -28.51 11.76 9.32
C GLN A 148 -28.19 10.83 10.49
N LEU A 149 -28.92 9.71 10.60
CA LEU A 149 -28.68 8.71 11.62
C LEU A 149 -27.27 8.14 11.49
N VAL A 150 -26.89 7.67 10.29
CA VAL A 150 -25.55 7.13 10.01
C VAL A 150 -24.47 8.16 10.30
N TYR A 151 -24.65 9.40 9.85
CA TYR A 151 -23.71 10.49 10.11
C TYR A 151 -23.52 10.76 11.62
N SER A 152 -24.62 10.89 12.37
CA SER A 152 -24.59 11.16 13.82
C SER A 152 -23.89 10.06 14.63
N LYS A 153 -24.02 8.80 14.20
CA LYS A 153 -23.34 7.66 14.80
C LYS A 153 -21.85 7.63 14.43
N LEU A 154 -21.51 7.84 13.16
CA LEU A 154 -20.11 7.79 12.73
C LEU A 154 -19.27 8.97 13.24
N ILE A 155 -19.86 10.16 13.40
CA ILE A 155 -19.11 11.33 13.91
C ILE A 155 -18.79 11.21 15.40
N SER A 156 -19.65 10.55 16.19
CA SER A 156 -19.42 10.35 17.63
C SER A 156 -18.39 9.25 17.92
N LEU A 157 -18.15 8.33 16.98
CA LEU A 157 -17.25 7.19 17.16
C LEU A 157 -15.90 7.37 16.44
N LYS A 158 -14.92 7.99 17.12
CA LYS A 158 -13.54 8.16 16.59
C LYS A 158 -12.87 6.83 16.17
N GLY A 159 -13.21 5.73 16.84
CA GLY A 159 -12.70 4.39 16.53
C GLY A 159 -13.31 3.74 15.28
N GLY A 160 -14.45 4.27 14.80
CA GLY A 160 -15.31 3.61 13.83
C GLY A 160 -16.25 2.57 14.46
N ILE A 161 -17.13 2.01 13.64
CA ILE A 161 -18.11 0.98 14.00
C ILE A 161 -18.04 -0.15 12.97
N ARG A 162 -18.27 -1.41 13.36
CA ARG A 162 -18.33 -2.47 12.34
C ARG A 162 -19.58 -2.29 11.49
N PHE A 163 -19.48 -2.64 10.21
CA PHE A 163 -20.59 -2.50 9.28
C PHE A 163 -21.87 -3.19 9.81
N LYS A 164 -21.77 -4.44 10.28
CA LYS A 164 -22.92 -5.18 10.84
C LYS A 164 -23.53 -4.53 12.08
N ASP A 165 -22.69 -3.92 12.92
CA ASP A 165 -23.12 -3.28 14.16
C ASP A 165 -23.88 -1.99 13.82
N LEU A 166 -23.44 -1.25 12.79
CA LEU A 166 -24.16 -0.09 12.26
C LEU A 166 -25.54 -0.47 11.70
N ILE A 167 -25.65 -1.58 10.95
CA ILE A 167 -26.96 -2.04 10.45
C ILE A 167 -27.88 -2.35 11.63
N THR A 168 -27.37 -3.07 12.64
CA THR A 168 -28.15 -3.45 13.83
C THR A 168 -28.62 -2.22 14.59
N ASP A 169 -27.76 -1.22 14.75
CA ASP A 169 -28.12 0.06 15.35
C ASP A 169 -29.18 0.82 14.54
N CYS A 170 -29.08 0.80 13.20
CA CYS A 170 -30.09 1.40 12.33
C CYS A 170 -31.45 0.71 12.43
N LEU A 171 -31.49 -0.63 12.54
CA LEU A 171 -32.72 -1.40 12.72
C LEU A 171 -33.45 -1.06 14.02
N ASN A 172 -32.75 -0.61 15.06
CA ASN A 172 -33.37 -0.17 16.31
C ASN A 172 -34.10 1.18 16.19
N HIS A 173 -33.87 1.93 15.11
CA HIS A 173 -34.41 3.28 14.90
C HIS A 173 -35.27 3.42 13.65
N ILE A 174 -35.24 2.43 12.74
CA ILE A 174 -35.90 2.47 11.44
C ILE A 174 -36.61 1.13 11.21
N GLU A 175 -37.88 1.17 10.84
CA GLU A 175 -38.61 -0.02 10.39
C GLU A 175 -38.06 -0.50 9.04
N GLY A 176 -37.57 -1.74 8.98
CA GLY A 176 -37.02 -2.32 7.76
C GLY A 176 -36.46 -3.72 7.95
N ASP A 177 -36.11 -4.35 6.83
CA ASP A 177 -35.36 -5.61 6.83
C ASP A 177 -33.85 -5.33 6.80
N PHE A 178 -33.07 -6.18 7.47
CA PHE A 178 -31.61 -6.12 7.52
C PHE A 178 -31.00 -5.97 6.12
N ASN A 179 -31.48 -6.75 5.15
CA ASN A 179 -30.91 -6.74 3.80
C ASN A 179 -31.13 -5.41 3.07
N LYS A 180 -32.27 -4.74 3.30
CA LYS A 180 -32.58 -3.45 2.67
C LYS A 180 -31.72 -2.33 3.26
N ILE A 181 -31.54 -2.34 4.59
CA ILE A 181 -30.67 -1.36 5.27
C ILE A 181 -29.21 -1.61 4.89
N GLU A 182 -28.78 -2.87 4.86
CA GLU A 182 -27.45 -3.27 4.38
C GLU A 182 -27.19 -2.73 2.97
N GLU A 183 -28.08 -3.01 2.01
CA GLU A 183 -27.93 -2.57 0.63
C GLU A 183 -27.88 -1.04 0.51
N TYR A 184 -28.68 -0.34 1.33
CA TYR A 184 -28.69 1.12 1.36
C TYR A 184 -27.37 1.68 1.91
N ILE A 185 -26.94 1.24 3.09
CA ILE A 185 -25.69 1.69 3.72
C ILE A 185 -24.48 1.34 2.86
N TYR A 186 -24.51 0.19 2.18
CA TYR A 186 -23.41 -0.23 1.31
C TYR A 186 -23.24 0.67 0.07
N LYS A 187 -24.29 1.40 -0.34
CA LYS A 187 -24.25 2.36 -1.45
C LYS A 187 -23.78 3.77 -1.04
N LEU A 188 -23.72 4.08 0.27
CA LEU A 188 -23.21 5.36 0.80
C LEU A 188 -21.69 5.42 0.72
#